data_AF-A0A7V5S0Z5-F1
#
_entry.id   AF-A0A7V5S0Z5-F1
#
_cell.length_a   1.000
_cell.length_b   1.000
_cell.length_c   1.000
_cell.angle_alpha   90.00
_cell.angle_beta   90.00
_cell.angle_gamma   90.00
#
_symmetry.space_group_name_H-M   'P 1'
#
loop_
_entity.id
_entity.type
_entity.pdbx_description
1 polymer ?
#
loop_
_entity_poly.entity_id
_entity_poly.type
_entity_poly.pdbx_seq_one_letter_code
_entity_poly.pdbx_strand_id
1 'polypeptide(L)'
;MPLHFEAQSQYQHALEQRIFTYYARLWLELRMDIASIVILGDPNPRWRPRRCVRELAGTRLDFRFRVIKLLDLDEAFLVREAERGNPAALMLLAFRRAMGAGSDV
;
A
#
# COMPACT_ATOMS: atom_id res chain seq x y z
N MET A 1 -13.59 -9.96 7.59
CA MET A 1 -13.61 -8.86 6.59
C MET A 1 -12.57 -9.18 5.52
N PRO A 2 -12.95 -9.32 4.24
CA PRO A 2 -12.02 -9.59 3.15
C PRO A 2 -11.07 -8.42 2.92
N LEU A 3 -9.79 -8.74 2.74
CA LEU A 3 -8.73 -7.76 2.54
C LEU A 3 -7.96 -8.09 1.26
N HIS A 4 -7.77 -7.08 0.43
CA HIS A 4 -6.82 -7.09 -0.67
C HIS A 4 -5.60 -6.26 -0.25
N PHE A 5 -4.42 -6.87 -0.30
CA PHE A 5 -3.15 -6.21 -0.03
C PHE A 5 -2.31 -6.13 -1.29
N GLU A 6 -1.82 -4.93 -1.60
CA GLU A 6 -0.76 -4.72 -2.61
C GLU A 6 0.46 -4.12 -1.88
N ALA A 7 1.63 -4.72 -2.05
CA ALA A 7 2.90 -4.17 -1.55
C ALA A 7 3.83 -3.86 -2.71
N GLN A 8 4.49 -2.70 -2.66
CA GLN A 8 5.43 -2.27 -3.70
C GLN A 8 6.51 -1.35 -3.14
N SER A 9 7.73 -1.50 -3.64
CA SER A 9 8.94 -0.79 -3.18
C SER A 9 9.37 0.37 -4.07
N GLN A 10 8.66 0.63 -5.16
CA GLN A 10 9.05 1.64 -6.15
C GLN A 10 7.85 2.49 -6.58
N TYR A 11 8.14 3.70 -7.06
CA TYR A 11 7.14 4.58 -7.65
C TYR A 11 6.50 3.91 -8.86
N GLN A 12 5.16 3.98 -8.96
CA GLN A 12 4.41 3.43 -10.09
C GLN A 12 3.36 4.43 -10.56
N HIS A 13 3.47 4.88 -11.82
CA HIS A 13 2.67 5.97 -12.38
C HIS A 13 1.15 5.68 -12.46
N ALA A 14 0.73 4.42 -12.48
CA ALA A 14 -0.68 4.03 -12.68
C ALA A 14 -1.22 3.15 -11.54
N LEU A 15 -0.70 3.35 -10.32
CA LEU A 15 -1.08 2.55 -9.17
C LEU A 15 -2.58 2.63 -8.90
N GLU A 16 -3.13 3.84 -8.87
CA GLU A 16 -4.53 4.07 -8.50
C GLU A 16 -5.49 3.30 -9.41
N GLN A 17 -5.21 3.29 -10.71
CA GLN A 17 -5.98 2.52 -11.69
C GLN A 17 -5.82 1.02 -11.45
N ARG A 18 -4.60 0.54 -11.13
CA ARG A 18 -4.34 -0.88 -10.88
C ARG A 18 -5.07 -1.38 -9.64
N ILE A 19 -5.03 -0.64 -8.53
CA ILE A 19 -5.75 -1.03 -7.31
C ILE A 19 -7.26 -1.08 -7.56
N PHE A 20 -7.80 -0.10 -8.30
CA PHE A 20 -9.21 -0.15 -8.70
C PHE A 20 -9.54 -1.38 -9.55
N THR A 21 -8.69 -1.72 -10.53
CA THR A 21 -8.87 -2.93 -11.36
C THR A 21 -8.89 -4.20 -10.52
N TYR A 22 -7.97 -4.34 -9.55
CA TYR A 22 -7.95 -5.50 -8.64
C TYR A 22 -9.18 -5.57 -7.76
N TYR A 23 -9.57 -4.44 -7.15
CA TYR A 23 -10.80 -4.37 -6.38
C TYR A 23 -12.02 -4.78 -7.21
N ALA A 24 -12.19 -4.20 -8.41
CA ALA A 24 -13.34 -4.48 -9.26
C ALA A 24 -13.39 -5.96 -9.68
N ARG A 25 -12.25 -6.55 -10.02
CA ARG A 25 -12.14 -7.97 -10.36
C ARG A 25 -12.54 -8.86 -9.18
N LEU A 26 -11.94 -8.63 -8.00
CA LEU A 26 -12.24 -9.43 -6.81
C LEU A 26 -13.69 -9.26 -6.36
N TRP A 27 -14.26 -8.06 -6.46
CA TRP A 27 -15.65 -7.81 -6.14
C TRP A 27 -16.61 -8.56 -7.08
N LEU A 28 -16.30 -8.60 -8.39
CA LEU A 28 -17.07 -9.36 -9.38
C LEU A 28 -16.98 -10.87 -9.16
N GLU A 29 -15.78 -11.38 -8.84
CA GLU A 29 -15.53 -12.82 -8.66
C GLU A 29 -16.08 -13.34 -7.32
N LEU A 30 -15.84 -12.61 -6.22
CA LEU A 30 -16.17 -13.06 -4.86
C LEU A 30 -17.54 -12.59 -4.37
N ARG A 31 -18.16 -11.61 -5.05
CA ARG A 31 -19.47 -11.04 -4.69
C ARG A 31 -19.56 -10.57 -3.24
N MET A 32 -18.47 -9.99 -2.73
CA MET A 32 -18.36 -9.53 -1.35
C MET A 32 -17.65 -8.17 -1.27
N ASP A 33 -17.94 -7.40 -0.23
CA ASP A 33 -17.25 -6.15 0.04
C ASP A 33 -15.81 -6.43 0.51
N ILE A 34 -14.84 -5.76 -0.13
CA ILE A 34 -13.40 -5.96 0.09
C ILE A 34 -12.75 -4.62 0.38
N ALA A 35 -11.95 -4.53 1.45
CA ALA A 35 -11.11 -3.36 1.65
C ALA A 35 -9.77 -3.54 0.94
N SER A 36 -9.35 -2.54 0.17
CA SER A 36 -8.02 -2.49 -0.45
C SER A 36 -7.05 -1.69 0.42
N ILE A 37 -5.89 -2.30 0.71
CA ILE A 37 -4.80 -1.72 1.47
C ILE A 37 -3.53 -1.80 0.62
N VAL A 38 -2.83 -0.69 0.51
CA VAL A 38 -1.56 -0.59 -0.22
C VAL A 38 -0.44 -0.28 0.77
N ILE A 39 0.65 -1.04 0.68
CA ILE A 39 1.89 -0.80 1.43
C ILE A 39 2.91 -0.19 0.46
N LEU A 40 3.34 1.04 0.76
CA LEU A 40 4.30 1.80 -0.04
C LEU A 40 5.68 1.77 0.64
N GLY A 41 6.64 1.15 -0.02
CA GLY A 41 8.04 1.02 0.39
C GLY A 41 9.00 1.76 -0.53
N ASP A 42 8.60 2.89 -1.10
CA ASP A 42 9.48 3.79 -1.85
C ASP A 42 10.01 4.95 -0.97
N PRO A 43 11.16 5.54 -1.31
CA PRO A 43 11.80 6.59 -0.50
C PRO A 43 11.13 7.96 -0.62
N ASN A 44 10.19 8.19 -1.54
CA ASN A 44 9.58 9.50 -1.73
C ASN A 44 8.49 9.76 -0.67
N PRO A 45 8.69 10.67 0.30
CA PRO A 45 7.74 10.87 1.39
C PRO A 45 6.42 11.49 0.93
N ARG A 46 6.38 12.12 -0.26
CA ARG A 46 5.21 12.82 -0.80
C ARG A 46 4.34 11.94 -1.68
N TRP A 47 4.87 10.85 -2.25
CA TRP A 47 4.09 9.96 -3.09
C TRP A 47 3.21 9.03 -2.24
N ARG A 48 1.91 9.34 -2.22
CA ARG A 48 0.87 8.68 -1.41
C ARG A 48 -0.46 8.58 -2.19
N PRO A 49 -0.46 7.92 -3.35
CA PRO A 49 -1.68 7.70 -4.14
C PRO A 49 -2.74 6.97 -3.30
N ARG A 50 -3.94 7.52 -3.19
CA ARG A 50 -5.02 6.99 -2.31
C ARG A 50 -6.41 6.96 -2.93
N ARG A 51 -6.53 7.41 -4.19
CA ARG A 51 -7.83 7.61 -4.84
C ARG A 51 -7.71 7.48 -6.36
N CYS A 52 -8.55 6.63 -6.95
CA CYS A 52 -8.76 6.61 -8.40
C CYS A 52 -10.04 7.39 -8.73
N VAL A 53 -9.90 8.47 -9.50
CA VAL A 53 -11.05 9.24 -10.02
C VAL A 53 -11.11 9.07 -11.52
N ARG A 54 -12.31 8.77 -12.04
CA ARG A 54 -12.60 8.79 -13.47
C ARG A 54 -13.90 9.55 -13.70
N GLU A 55 -13.91 10.41 -14.70
CA GLU A 55 -15.10 11.21 -15.05
C GLU A 55 -15.22 11.34 -16.57
N LEU A 56 -16.39 11.03 -17.10
CA LEU A 56 -16.69 11.12 -18.53
C LEU A 56 -18.19 11.29 -18.73
N ALA A 57 -18.61 12.29 -19.52
CA ALA A 57 -20.00 12.51 -19.94
C ALA A 57 -21.03 12.42 -18.79
N GLY A 58 -20.76 13.10 -17.66
CA GLY A 58 -21.65 13.09 -16.49
C GLY A 58 -21.57 11.83 -15.62
N THR A 59 -20.77 10.82 -16.00
CA THR A 59 -20.51 9.63 -15.19
C THR A 59 -19.23 9.83 -14.38
N ARG A 60 -19.27 9.54 -13.08
CA ARG A 60 -18.13 9.69 -12.17
C ARG A 60 -17.91 8.44 -11.31
N LEU A 61 -16.66 8.01 -11.25
CA LEU A 61 -16.15 7.03 -10.30
C LEU A 61 -15.22 7.74 -9.30
N ASP A 62 -15.44 7.51 -8.00
CA ASP A 62 -14.54 7.90 -6.91
C ASP A 62 -14.24 6.68 -6.06
N PHE A 63 -13.11 6.03 -6.33
CA PHE A 63 -12.64 4.87 -5.57
C PHE A 63 -11.51 5.28 -4.62
N ARG A 64 -11.64 4.95 -3.33
CA ARG A 64 -10.66 5.27 -2.28
C ARG A 64 -10.14 4.00 -1.62
N PHE A 65 -8.85 3.99 -1.31
CA PHE A 65 -8.20 2.85 -0.66
C PHE A 65 -7.27 3.33 0.47
N ARG A 66 -6.90 2.41 1.36
CA ARG A 66 -5.98 2.71 2.47
C ARG A 66 -4.54 2.57 2.01
N VAL A 67 -3.70 3.45 2.51
CA VAL A 67 -2.26 3.45 2.25
C VAL A 67 -1.51 3.38 3.57
N ILE A 68 -0.51 2.51 3.64
CA ILE A 68 0.49 2.44 4.70
C ILE A 68 1.82 2.77 4.05
N LYS A 69 2.45 3.88 4.46
CA LYS A 69 3.80 4.23 4.01
C LYS A 69 4.79 3.66 5.01
N LEU A 70 5.74 2.84 4.56
CA LEU A 70 6.73 2.24 5.46
C LEU A 70 7.59 3.30 6.17
N LEU A 71 7.82 4.45 5.53
CA LEU A 71 8.52 5.60 6.14
C LEU A 71 7.81 6.16 7.37
N ASP A 72 6.49 5.99 7.50
CA ASP A 72 5.70 6.53 8.62
C ASP A 72 5.67 5.62 9.83
N LEU A 73 6.10 4.36 9.69
CA LEU A 73 6.10 3.44 10.81
C LEU A 73 7.09 3.95 11.86
N ASP A 74 6.99 3.51 13.10
CA ASP A 74 8.04 3.75 14.10
C ASP A 74 9.02 2.56 14.05
N GLU A 75 10.30 2.83 13.78
CA GLU A 75 11.30 1.77 13.68
C GLU A 75 11.53 1.09 15.03
N ALA A 76 11.54 1.86 16.12
CA ALA A 76 11.73 1.31 17.46
C ALA A 76 10.57 0.38 17.84
N PHE A 77 9.34 0.73 17.44
CA PHE A 77 8.19 -0.16 17.56
C PHE A 77 8.38 -1.45 16.77
N LEU A 78 8.77 -1.35 15.49
CA LEU A 78 8.99 -2.54 14.64
C LEU A 78 10.08 -3.46 15.20
N VAL A 79 11.16 -2.90 15.75
CA VAL A 79 12.22 -3.67 16.43
C VAL A 79 11.66 -4.42 17.63
N ARG A 80 10.96 -3.74 18.55
CA ARG A 80 10.40 -4.38 19.75
C ARG A 80 9.43 -5.51 19.40
N GLU A 81 8.58 -5.31 18.39
CA GLU A 81 7.63 -6.35 17.97
C GLU A 81 8.34 -7.51 17.27
N ALA A 82 9.39 -7.25 16.48
CA ALA A 82 10.21 -8.30 15.87
C ALA A 82 10.93 -9.15 16.93
N GLU A 83 11.49 -8.52 17.97
CA GLU A 83 12.13 -9.19 19.11
C GLU A 83 11.16 -10.06 19.91
N ARG A 84 9.87 -9.67 19.97
CA ARG A 84 8.79 -10.47 20.55
C ARG A 84 8.35 -11.64 19.65
N GLY A 85 9.00 -11.83 18.51
CA GLY A 85 8.72 -12.91 17.57
C GLY A 85 7.59 -12.60 16.59
N ASN A 86 7.22 -11.34 16.37
CA ASN A 86 6.26 -10.97 15.33
C ASN A 86 6.94 -10.97 13.94
N PRO A 87 6.66 -11.97 13.07
CA PRO A 87 7.34 -12.08 11.78
C PRO A 87 6.96 -10.95 10.81
N ALA A 88 5.76 -10.38 10.93
CA ALA A 88 5.35 -9.24 10.12
C ALA A 88 6.16 -7.99 10.47
N ALA A 89 6.41 -7.76 11.77
CA ALA A 89 7.25 -6.66 12.22
C ALA A 89 8.70 -6.79 11.71
N LEU A 90 9.27 -8.00 11.79
CA LEU A 90 10.60 -8.30 11.25
C LEU A 90 10.68 -7.99 9.73
N MET A 91 9.68 -8.45 8.97
CA MET A 91 9.62 -8.23 7.53
C MET A 91 9.49 -6.73 7.20
N LEU A 92 8.58 -6.01 7.86
CA LEU A 92 8.39 -4.57 7.65
C LEU A 92 9.65 -3.76 8.03
N LEU A 93 10.34 -4.17 9.11
CA LEU A 93 11.61 -3.59 9.53
C LEU A 93 12.69 -3.77 8.46
N ALA A 94 12.84 -5.00 7.93
CA ALA A 94 13.81 -5.31 6.88
C ALA A 94 13.56 -4.48 5.61
N PHE A 95 12.31 -4.44 5.13
CA PHE A 95 11.94 -3.60 3.98
C PHE A 95 12.21 -2.13 4.23
N ARG A 96 11.91 -1.63 5.44
CA ARG A 96 12.17 -0.23 5.77
C ARG A 96 13.64 0.13 5.74
N ARG A 97 14.50 -0.69 6.34
CA ARG A 97 15.95 -0.45 6.35
C ARG A 97 16.55 -0.50 4.94
N ALA A 98 16.05 -1.41 4.10
CA ALA A 98 16.49 -1.51 2.71
C ALA A 98 16.20 -0.22 1.90
N MET A 99 15.12 0.51 2.21
CA MET A 99 14.85 1.82 1.57
C MET A 99 15.91 2.88 1.92
N GLY A 100 16.37 2.90 3.18
CA GLY A 100 17.36 3.87 3.66
C GLY A 100 18.73 3.66 3.02
N ALA A 101 19.16 2.40 2.86
CA ALA A 101 20.46 2.06 2.28
C ALA A 101 20.63 2.47 0.80
N GLY A 102 19.54 2.71 0.07
CA GLY A 102 19.56 3.19 -1.32
C GLY A 102 19.60 4.71 -1.49
N SER A 103 19.64 5.47 -0.39
CA SER A 103 19.62 6.95 -0.40
C SER A 103 21.02 7.58 -0.28
N ASP A 104 22.07 6.76 -0.14
CA ASP A 104 23.47 7.16 0.09
C ASP A 104 24.36 7.06 -1.18
N VAL A 105 23.78 7.17 -2.38
CA VAL A 105 24.52 7.15 -3.68
C VAL A 105 24.11 8.31 -4.57
#